data_AF-A0A1C7MKV6-F1
#
_entry.id   AF-A0A1C7MKV6-F1
#
_cell.length_a   1.000
_cell.length_b   1.000
_cell.length_c   1.000
_cell.angle_alpha   90.00
_cell.angle_beta   90.00
_cell.angle_gamma   90.00
#
_symmetry.space_group_name_H-M   'P 1'
#
loop_
_entity.id
_entity.type
_entity.pdbx_description
1 polymer ?
#
loop_
_entity_poly.entity_id
_entity_poly.type
_entity_poly.pdbx_seq_one_letter_code
_entity_poly.pdbx_strand_id
1 'polypeptide(L)'
;MITSRLWTILDEIYYAATRAFHEFVPPPANQELLTWKTAPNALAFLIPYFFMAYLVRRKNTRLIRMLLLPTLIAMALRCTYRYRCEDPRFGWFDWDRGLGCWTCIAKSLDFAFVGDGRFKVGEKQLRRSNDPARPRTRGSSSESDETHDDNSILGRLPACLVDALEVGLTLRGIGWDFGHSLYVPKSTRPSERQAFIKSTIFVVIRNFLIVDVCDTIIKLVPGITPMGGTIFLPSLPFFLRYTFPPPCTS
;
A
#
# COMPACT_ATOMS: atom_id res chain seq x y z
N MET A 1 28.49 -9.58 -41.19
CA MET A 1 27.08 -9.96 -41.47
C MET A 1 26.32 -10.41 -40.21
N ILE A 2 26.95 -11.11 -39.25
CA ILE A 2 26.30 -11.50 -37.98
C ILE A 2 26.02 -10.28 -37.08
N THR A 3 26.97 -9.34 -37.01
CA THR A 3 26.85 -8.13 -36.18
C THR A 3 25.66 -7.25 -36.57
N SER A 4 25.41 -7.04 -37.86
CA SER A 4 24.28 -6.23 -38.33
C SER A 4 22.91 -6.83 -37.96
N ARG A 5 22.77 -8.16 -37.93
CA ARG A 5 21.53 -8.83 -37.50
C ARG A 5 21.30 -8.74 -35.99
N LEU A 6 22.37 -8.72 -35.18
CA LEU A 6 22.24 -8.59 -33.73
C LEU A 6 21.74 -7.19 -33.33
N TRP A 7 22.23 -6.13 -33.98
CA TRP A 7 21.76 -4.76 -33.74
C TRP A 7 20.27 -4.60 -34.06
N THR A 8 19.79 -5.15 -35.19
CA THR A 8 18.36 -5.07 -35.54
C THR A 8 17.45 -5.78 -34.53
N ILE A 9 17.88 -6.92 -33.97
CA ILE A 9 17.10 -7.64 -32.96
C ILE A 9 17.04 -6.85 -31.64
N LEU A 10 18.16 -6.25 -31.22
CA LEU A 10 18.21 -5.44 -30.01
C LEU A 10 17.34 -4.17 -30.15
N ASP A 11 17.35 -3.51 -31.30
CA ASP A 11 16.51 -2.35 -31.58
C ASP A 11 15.03 -2.71 -31.55
N GLU A 12 14.64 -3.87 -32.11
CA GLU A 12 13.26 -4.35 -32.08
C GLU A 12 12.79 -4.67 -30.65
N ILE A 13 13.64 -5.35 -29.86
CA ILE A 13 13.36 -5.63 -28.44
C ILE A 13 13.23 -4.32 -27.65
N TYR A 14 14.14 -3.37 -27.86
CA TYR A 14 14.11 -2.07 -27.18
C TYR A 14 12.84 -1.28 -27.54
N TYR A 15 12.48 -1.25 -28.83
CA TYR A 15 11.27 -0.60 -29.30
C TYR A 15 10.01 -1.24 -28.69
N ALA A 16 9.93 -2.57 -28.70
CA ALA A 16 8.82 -3.32 -28.10
C ALA A 16 8.72 -3.08 -26.58
N ALA A 17 9.85 -3.10 -25.87
CA ALA A 17 9.91 -2.85 -24.43
C ALA A 17 9.48 -1.42 -24.09
N THR A 18 9.95 -0.42 -24.83
CA THR A 18 9.55 0.98 -24.67
C THR A 18 8.06 1.17 -24.92
N ARG A 19 7.52 0.53 -25.96
CA ARG A 19 6.09 0.56 -26.27
C ARG A 19 5.26 -0.11 -25.16
N ALA A 20 5.69 -1.26 -24.68
CA ALA A 20 5.03 -1.95 -23.57
C ALA A 20 5.08 -1.10 -22.29
N PHE A 21 6.22 -0.47 -21.98
CA PHE A 21 6.36 0.44 -20.86
C PHE A 21 5.37 1.61 -20.94
N HIS A 22 5.24 2.24 -22.11
CA HIS A 22 4.31 3.35 -22.32
C HIS A 22 2.82 2.95 -22.22
N GLU A 23 2.48 1.67 -22.42
CA GLU A 23 1.12 1.18 -22.21
C GLU A 23 0.76 1.12 -20.71
N PHE A 24 1.75 0.95 -19.83
CA PHE A 24 1.58 0.98 -18.37
C PHE A 24 1.79 2.37 -17.78
N VAL A 25 2.77 3.10 -18.29
CA VAL A 25 3.18 4.43 -17.84
C VAL A 25 3.05 5.40 -19.01
N PRO A 26 1.82 5.90 -19.28
CA PRO A 26 1.61 6.81 -20.39
C PRO A 26 2.36 8.13 -20.16
N PRO A 27 2.83 8.81 -21.22
CA PRO A 27 3.38 10.15 -21.12
C PRO A 27 2.40 11.10 -20.41
N PRO A 28 2.87 12.15 -19.69
CA PRO A 28 2.00 13.05 -18.93
C PRO A 28 0.87 13.70 -19.75
N ALA A 29 1.09 13.91 -21.05
CA ALA A 29 0.10 14.45 -21.98
C ALA A 29 -1.07 13.47 -22.25
N ASN A 30 -0.85 12.17 -22.06
CA ASN A 30 -1.80 11.09 -22.35
C ASN A 30 -2.44 10.50 -21.07
N GLN A 31 -2.14 11.06 -19.90
CA GLN A 31 -2.75 10.65 -18.64
C GLN A 31 -4.20 11.13 -18.55
N GLU A 32 -5.08 10.28 -18.07
CA GLU A 32 -6.48 10.60 -17.83
C GLU A 32 -6.66 11.34 -16.50
N LEU A 33 -7.65 12.24 -16.42
CA LEU A 33 -7.95 12.92 -15.16
C LEU A 33 -8.64 11.96 -14.19
N LEU A 34 -8.16 11.95 -12.95
CA LEU A 34 -8.80 11.22 -11.87
C LEU A 34 -10.04 11.99 -11.41
N THR A 35 -11.21 11.46 -11.74
CA THR A 35 -12.52 11.98 -11.36
C THR A 35 -13.29 10.89 -10.60
N TRP A 36 -14.38 11.24 -9.94
CA TRP A 36 -15.27 10.24 -9.32
C TRP A 36 -15.78 9.17 -10.30
N LYS A 37 -15.88 9.50 -11.60
CA LYS A 37 -16.27 8.57 -12.66
C LYS A 37 -15.16 7.60 -13.02
N THR A 38 -13.89 8.03 -12.99
CA THR A 38 -12.73 7.21 -13.35
C THR A 38 -12.07 6.55 -12.13
N ALA A 39 -12.41 6.97 -10.91
CA ALA A 39 -11.88 6.43 -9.66
C ALA A 39 -12.04 4.90 -9.51
N PRO A 40 -13.19 4.28 -9.88
CA PRO A 40 -13.30 2.82 -9.85
C PRO A 40 -12.27 2.11 -10.74
N ASN A 41 -11.95 2.70 -11.90
CA ASN A 41 -10.93 2.15 -12.82
C ASN A 41 -9.53 2.32 -12.23
N ALA A 42 -9.24 3.47 -11.59
CA ALA A 42 -7.99 3.72 -10.91
C ALA A 42 -7.75 2.79 -9.69
N LEU A 43 -8.83 2.22 -9.12
CA LEU A 43 -8.77 1.29 -8.01
C LEU A 43 -9.00 -0.18 -8.44
N ALA A 44 -9.14 -0.46 -9.73
CA ALA A 44 -9.47 -1.79 -10.23
C ALA A 44 -8.41 -2.85 -9.85
N PHE A 45 -7.15 -2.45 -9.65
CA PHE A 45 -6.08 -3.34 -9.19
C PHE A 45 -6.33 -3.92 -7.79
N LEU A 46 -7.20 -3.31 -6.97
CA LEU A 46 -7.58 -3.84 -5.66
C LEU A 46 -8.31 -5.19 -5.79
N ILE A 47 -9.01 -5.44 -6.90
CA ILE A 47 -9.74 -6.69 -7.15
C ILE A 47 -8.77 -7.89 -7.20
N PRO A 48 -7.79 -7.96 -8.12
CA PRO A 48 -6.83 -9.06 -8.14
C PRO A 48 -5.94 -9.07 -6.89
N TYR A 49 -5.67 -7.92 -6.27
CA TYR A 49 -4.93 -7.86 -5.01
C TYR A 49 -5.66 -8.57 -3.86
N PHE A 50 -6.90 -8.21 -3.58
CA PHE A 50 -7.68 -8.87 -2.53
C PHE A 50 -8.03 -10.32 -2.89
N PHE A 51 -8.16 -10.64 -4.17
CA PHE A 51 -8.29 -12.04 -4.58
C PHE A 51 -7.01 -12.84 -4.30
N MET A 52 -5.83 -12.27 -4.56
CA MET A 52 -4.55 -12.91 -4.20
C MET A 52 -4.41 -13.05 -2.67
N ALA A 53 -4.80 -12.03 -1.91
CA ALA A 53 -4.86 -12.06 -0.45
C ALA A 53 -5.82 -13.16 0.05
N TYR A 54 -6.97 -13.35 -0.58
CA TYR A 54 -7.85 -14.48 -0.30
C TYR A 54 -7.15 -15.83 -0.59
N LEU A 55 -6.52 -15.97 -1.75
CA LEU A 55 -5.85 -17.21 -2.16
C LEU A 55 -4.71 -17.59 -1.21
N VAL A 56 -3.98 -16.62 -0.64
CA VAL A 56 -2.88 -16.87 0.31
C VAL A 56 -3.38 -17.54 1.61
N ARG A 57 -4.68 -17.43 1.89
CA ARG A 57 -5.38 -18.05 3.03
C ARG A 57 -6.05 -19.38 2.69
N ARG A 58 -5.76 -19.96 1.52
CA ARG A 58 -6.32 -21.23 1.06
C ARG A 58 -5.19 -22.21 0.72
N LYS A 59 -5.38 -23.47 1.12
CA LYS A 59 -4.41 -24.53 0.83
C LYS A 59 -4.30 -24.80 -0.68
N ASN A 60 -3.10 -25.12 -1.16
CA ASN A 60 -2.81 -25.55 -2.54
C ASN A 60 -3.10 -24.50 -3.65
N THR A 61 -3.08 -23.20 -3.34
CA THR A 61 -3.36 -22.13 -4.33
C THR A 61 -2.11 -21.49 -4.95
N ARG A 62 -0.91 -22.00 -4.64
CA ARG A 62 0.37 -21.38 -5.06
C ARG A 62 0.45 -21.13 -6.56
N LEU A 63 0.07 -22.13 -7.37
CA LEU A 63 0.11 -22.01 -8.83
C LEU A 63 -0.78 -20.85 -9.32
N ILE A 64 -2.00 -20.75 -8.80
CA ILE A 64 -2.94 -19.68 -9.17
C ILE A 64 -2.37 -18.31 -8.77
N ARG A 65 -1.77 -18.21 -7.56
CA ARG A 65 -1.13 -16.97 -7.10
C ARG A 65 0.03 -16.54 -8.03
N MET A 66 0.88 -17.49 -8.43
CA MET A 66 1.99 -17.24 -9.36
C MET A 66 1.51 -16.80 -10.75
N LEU A 67 0.42 -17.41 -11.26
CA LEU A 67 -0.19 -17.02 -12.53
C LEU A 67 -0.89 -15.67 -12.47
N LEU A 68 -1.44 -15.29 -11.32
CA LEU A 68 -2.13 -14.02 -11.10
C LEU A 68 -1.17 -12.84 -10.91
N LEU A 69 0.04 -13.09 -10.41
CA LEU A 69 1.06 -12.09 -10.11
C LEU A 69 1.37 -11.12 -11.26
N PRO A 70 1.71 -11.56 -12.49
CA PRO A 70 2.01 -10.63 -13.59
C PRO A 70 0.82 -9.71 -13.92
N THR A 71 -0.40 -10.26 -13.90
CA THR A 71 -1.63 -9.48 -14.12
C THR A 71 -1.83 -8.43 -13.04
N LEU A 72 -1.61 -8.79 -11.77
CA LEU A 72 -1.73 -7.85 -10.65
C LEU A 72 -0.69 -6.72 -10.77
N ILE A 73 0.57 -7.03 -11.04
CA ILE A 73 1.64 -6.02 -11.21
C ILE A 73 1.31 -5.07 -12.37
N ALA A 74 0.93 -5.64 -13.53
CA ALA A 74 0.53 -4.89 -14.71
C ALA A 74 -0.67 -3.96 -14.43
N MET A 75 -1.70 -4.47 -13.75
CA MET A 75 -2.87 -3.68 -13.37
C MET A 75 -2.52 -2.60 -12.34
N ALA A 76 -1.71 -2.89 -11.33
CA ALA A 76 -1.30 -1.91 -10.33
C ALA A 76 -0.54 -0.75 -10.97
N LEU A 77 0.46 -1.04 -11.81
CA LEU A 77 1.20 -0.02 -12.55
C LEU A 77 0.28 0.82 -13.45
N ARG A 78 -0.55 0.17 -14.28
CA ARG A 78 -1.49 0.87 -15.18
C ARG A 78 -2.46 1.75 -14.40
N CYS A 79 -3.10 1.22 -13.37
CA CYS A 79 -4.10 1.95 -12.59
C CYS A 79 -3.50 3.11 -11.79
N THR A 80 -2.22 3.03 -11.42
CA THR A 80 -1.54 4.11 -10.72
C THR A 80 -1.05 5.19 -11.68
N TYR A 81 -0.36 4.84 -12.77
CA TYR A 81 0.28 5.83 -13.66
C TYR A 81 -0.61 6.37 -14.78
N ARG A 82 -1.74 5.72 -15.10
CA ARG A 82 -2.66 6.21 -16.14
C ARG A 82 -3.47 7.41 -15.71
N TYR A 83 -3.76 7.55 -14.42
CA TYR A 83 -4.60 8.63 -13.91
C TYR A 83 -3.78 9.64 -13.12
N ARG A 84 -4.00 10.93 -13.36
CA ARG A 84 -3.39 12.03 -12.61
C ARG A 84 -4.42 12.89 -11.90
N CYS A 85 -4.08 13.47 -10.76
CA CYS A 85 -4.89 14.53 -10.19
C CYS A 85 -4.65 15.85 -10.95
N GLU A 86 -5.71 16.60 -11.27
CA GLU A 86 -5.58 17.87 -11.99
C GLU A 86 -5.09 19.00 -11.08
N ASP A 87 -5.61 19.05 -9.85
CA ASP A 87 -5.28 20.10 -8.91
C ASP A 87 -3.98 19.75 -8.16
N PRO A 88 -2.91 20.54 -8.33
CA PRO A 88 -1.61 20.31 -7.71
C PRO A 88 -1.66 20.32 -6.18
N ARG A 89 -2.70 20.92 -5.57
CA ARG A 89 -2.92 20.87 -4.11
C ARG A 89 -3.11 19.45 -3.60
N PHE A 90 -3.54 18.53 -4.45
CA PHE A 90 -3.68 17.11 -4.13
C PHE A 90 -2.51 16.26 -4.68
N GLY A 91 -1.36 16.86 -5.01
CA GLY A 91 -0.20 16.10 -5.49
C GLY A 91 0.29 15.02 -4.51
N TRP A 92 0.06 15.19 -3.20
CA TRP A 92 0.31 14.16 -2.18
C TRP A 92 -0.51 12.89 -2.42
N PHE A 93 -1.69 12.98 -3.04
CA PHE A 93 -2.52 11.83 -3.36
C PHE A 93 -1.91 10.96 -4.45
N ASP A 94 -1.27 11.56 -5.45
CA ASP A 94 -0.54 10.80 -6.48
C ASP A 94 0.71 10.13 -5.89
N TRP A 95 1.37 10.77 -4.91
CA TRP A 95 2.44 10.15 -4.13
C TRP A 95 1.93 8.95 -3.31
N ASP A 96 0.83 9.10 -2.59
CA ASP A 96 0.20 8.01 -1.81
C ASP A 96 -0.25 6.84 -2.70
N ARG A 97 -0.81 7.13 -3.89
CA ARG A 97 -1.14 6.10 -4.89
C ARG A 97 0.09 5.37 -5.40
N GLY A 98 1.19 6.09 -5.61
CA GLY A 98 2.50 5.51 -5.91
C GLY A 98 2.97 4.55 -4.81
N LEU A 99 2.97 5.00 -3.56
CA LEU A 99 3.35 4.18 -2.41
C LEU A 99 2.42 2.97 -2.22
N GLY A 100 1.12 3.16 -2.41
CA GLY A 100 0.11 2.11 -2.36
C GLY A 100 0.33 1.04 -3.44
N CYS A 101 0.66 1.45 -4.66
CA CYS A 101 1.05 0.55 -5.75
C CYS A 101 2.26 -0.30 -5.38
N TRP A 102 3.35 0.33 -4.93
CA TRP A 102 4.56 -0.38 -4.50
C TRP A 102 4.30 -1.35 -3.36
N THR A 103 3.50 -0.93 -2.38
CA THR A 103 3.10 -1.78 -1.26
C THR A 103 2.31 -3.00 -1.74
N CYS A 104 1.36 -2.80 -2.66
CA CYS A 104 0.57 -3.89 -3.24
C CYS A 104 1.45 -4.86 -4.05
N ILE A 105 2.39 -4.34 -4.85
CA ILE A 105 3.35 -5.16 -5.60
C ILE A 105 4.21 -5.98 -4.63
N ALA A 106 4.82 -5.35 -3.62
CA ALA A 106 5.65 -6.05 -2.64
C ALA A 106 4.87 -7.15 -1.89
N LYS A 107 3.65 -6.84 -1.44
CA LYS A 107 2.77 -7.82 -0.80
C LYS A 107 2.34 -8.93 -1.76
N SER A 108 2.05 -8.62 -3.02
CA SER A 108 1.68 -9.63 -4.00
C SER A 108 2.83 -10.59 -4.32
N LEU A 109 4.07 -10.10 -4.37
CA LEU A 109 5.26 -10.93 -4.53
C LEU A 109 5.38 -11.88 -3.33
N ASP A 110 5.27 -11.35 -2.12
CA ASP A 110 5.26 -12.15 -0.90
C ASP A 110 4.18 -13.24 -0.92
N PHE A 111 2.95 -12.85 -1.27
CA PHE A 111 1.81 -13.77 -1.38
C PHE A 111 2.00 -14.79 -2.50
N ALA A 112 2.64 -14.46 -3.62
CA ALA A 112 2.86 -15.41 -4.71
C ALA A 112 3.93 -16.45 -4.37
N PHE A 113 5.03 -16.01 -3.74
CA PHE A 113 6.19 -16.87 -3.50
C PHE A 113 6.07 -17.74 -2.25
N VAL A 114 5.26 -17.37 -1.26
CA VAL A 114 5.09 -18.19 -0.04
C VAL A 114 4.39 -19.52 -0.36
N GLY A 115 5.10 -20.62 -0.12
CA GLY A 115 4.68 -21.98 -0.51
C GLY A 115 3.35 -22.40 0.12
N ASP A 116 3.31 -22.39 1.45
CA ASP A 116 2.19 -22.92 2.24
C ASP A 116 1.07 -21.91 2.49
N GLY A 117 1.22 -20.68 1.99
CA GLY A 117 0.32 -19.55 2.29
C GLY A 117 0.75 -18.79 3.54
N ARG A 118 -0.12 -17.91 4.06
CA ARG A 118 0.14 -17.10 5.26
C ARG A 118 -0.72 -17.56 6.42
N PHE A 119 -0.11 -17.84 7.57
CA PHE A 119 -0.78 -18.33 8.76
C PHE A 119 -1.00 -17.23 9.80
N LYS A 120 -2.13 -17.29 10.51
CA LYS A 120 -2.26 -16.53 11.75
C LYS A 120 -1.43 -17.19 12.84
N VAL A 121 -0.97 -16.41 13.81
CA VAL A 121 -0.26 -16.94 14.98
C VAL A 121 -1.15 -17.97 15.69
N GLY A 122 -0.62 -19.18 15.90
CA GLY A 122 -1.34 -20.32 16.49
C GLY A 122 -2.12 -21.20 15.50
N GLU A 123 -2.26 -20.79 14.24
CA GLU A 123 -2.89 -21.60 13.20
C GLU A 123 -1.90 -22.62 12.63
N LYS A 124 -2.26 -23.92 12.69
CA LYS A 124 -1.42 -25.01 12.18
C LYS A 124 -1.70 -25.37 10.71
N GLN A 125 -2.88 -25.05 10.20
CA GLN A 125 -3.31 -25.48 8.87
C GLN A 125 -4.30 -24.50 8.25
N LEU A 126 -4.09 -24.18 6.96
CA LEU A 126 -5.02 -23.38 6.17
C LEU A 126 -6.24 -24.20 5.74
N ARG A 127 -7.36 -23.49 5.60
CA ARG A 127 -8.63 -24.03 5.10
C ARG A 127 -8.54 -24.39 3.63
N ARG A 128 -9.23 -25.45 3.22
CA ARG A 128 -9.51 -25.73 1.80
C ARG A 128 -10.65 -24.80 1.34
N SER A 129 -10.69 -24.49 0.06
CA SER A 129 -11.71 -23.60 -0.51
C SER A 129 -13.14 -24.10 -0.31
N ASN A 130 -13.32 -25.42 -0.17
CA ASN A 130 -14.63 -26.06 -0.01
C ASN A 130 -14.98 -26.37 1.44
N ASP A 131 -14.12 -26.02 2.42
CA ASP A 131 -14.43 -26.28 3.82
C ASP A 131 -15.56 -25.34 4.27
N PRO A 132 -16.65 -25.85 4.87
CA PRO A 132 -17.74 -25.01 5.36
C PRO A 132 -17.19 -23.94 6.30
N ALA A 133 -17.83 -22.77 6.31
CA ALA A 133 -17.52 -21.73 7.29
C ALA A 133 -17.50 -22.37 8.68
N ARG A 134 -16.33 -22.36 9.33
CA ARG A 134 -16.23 -22.90 10.69
C ARG A 134 -17.30 -22.16 11.50
N PRO A 135 -18.24 -22.86 12.15
CA PRO A 135 -19.08 -22.17 13.11
C PRO A 135 -18.13 -21.42 14.03
N ARG A 136 -18.41 -20.16 14.34
CA ARG A 136 -17.65 -19.41 15.35
C ARG A 136 -17.83 -20.17 16.67
N THR A 137 -17.04 -21.20 16.88
CA THR A 137 -17.01 -21.95 18.12
C THR A 137 -16.43 -20.94 19.09
N ARG A 138 -17.30 -20.34 19.92
CA ARG A 138 -16.92 -19.52 21.07
C ARG A 138 -15.85 -20.33 21.80
N GLY A 139 -14.59 -19.97 21.60
CA GLY A 139 -13.48 -20.67 22.21
C GLY A 139 -13.65 -20.53 23.71
N SER A 140 -13.76 -21.66 24.40
CA SER A 140 -13.88 -21.78 25.85
C SER A 140 -12.55 -21.48 26.57
N SER A 141 -11.80 -20.48 26.11
CA SER A 141 -10.60 -20.02 26.79
C SER A 141 -10.99 -18.86 27.71
N SER A 142 -11.26 -19.23 28.96
CA SER A 142 -11.25 -18.40 30.17
C SER A 142 -12.15 -17.15 30.15
N GLU A 143 -13.27 -17.31 30.85
CA GLU A 143 -13.91 -16.34 31.74
C GLU A 143 -13.14 -15.03 31.97
N SER A 144 -13.44 -14.02 31.15
CA SER A 144 -13.69 -12.67 31.63
C SER A 144 -14.40 -11.92 30.51
N ASP A 145 -15.70 -12.23 30.42
CA ASP A 145 -16.77 -11.24 30.41
C ASP A 145 -16.42 -9.87 29.82
N GLU A 146 -16.47 -9.75 28.49
CA GLU A 146 -16.98 -8.54 27.86
C GLU A 146 -17.85 -8.94 26.66
N THR A 147 -19.09 -8.46 26.72
CA THR A 147 -20.16 -8.52 25.73
C THR A 147 -19.69 -8.04 24.35
N HIS A 148 -19.08 -8.95 23.60
CA HIS A 148 -18.65 -8.66 22.24
C HIS A 148 -19.88 -8.55 21.32
N ASP A 149 -20.28 -7.31 21.05
CA ASP A 149 -21.34 -6.90 20.14
C ASP A 149 -21.29 -7.69 18.81
N ASP A 150 -22.27 -8.57 18.61
CA ASP A 150 -22.53 -9.30 17.36
C ASP A 150 -22.91 -8.35 16.20
N ASN A 151 -23.01 -7.04 16.45
CA ASN A 151 -23.33 -6.00 15.47
C ASN A 151 -22.13 -5.43 14.72
N SER A 152 -20.93 -6.00 14.85
CA SER A 152 -19.78 -5.52 14.07
C SER A 152 -20.09 -5.62 12.56
N ILE A 153 -19.84 -4.52 11.82
CA ILE A 153 -20.04 -4.44 10.36
C ILE A 153 -19.34 -5.59 9.63
N LEU A 154 -18.21 -6.06 10.17
CA LEU A 154 -17.45 -7.21 9.67
C LEU A 154 -18.24 -8.54 9.72
N GLY A 155 -19.20 -8.69 10.63
CA GLY A 155 -20.06 -9.88 10.71
C GLY A 155 -21.03 -10.02 9.54
N ARG A 156 -21.31 -8.93 8.80
CA ARG A 156 -22.17 -8.94 7.61
C ARG A 156 -21.42 -9.27 6.32
N LEU A 157 -20.09 -9.24 6.35
CA LEU A 157 -19.28 -9.50 5.17
C LEU A 157 -19.09 -11.02 4.97
N PRO A 158 -19.02 -11.49 3.70
CA PRO A 158 -18.64 -12.86 3.42
C PRO A 158 -17.29 -13.22 4.07
N ALA A 159 -17.19 -14.41 4.66
CA ALA A 159 -15.97 -14.84 5.35
C ALA A 159 -14.72 -14.79 4.46
N CYS A 160 -14.86 -15.01 3.14
CA CYS A 160 -13.76 -14.88 2.19
C CYS A 160 -13.23 -13.45 2.10
N LEU A 161 -14.11 -12.44 2.13
CA LEU A 161 -13.73 -11.04 2.08
C LEU A 161 -13.08 -10.61 3.40
N VAL A 162 -13.58 -11.09 4.54
CA VAL A 162 -12.96 -10.83 5.85
C VAL A 162 -11.53 -11.38 5.89
N ASP A 163 -11.33 -12.63 5.48
CA ASP A 163 -9.99 -13.24 5.40
C ASP A 163 -9.06 -12.42 4.49
N ALA A 164 -9.56 -11.97 3.34
CA ALA A 164 -8.79 -11.20 2.35
C ALA A 164 -8.42 -9.80 2.86
N LEU A 165 -9.37 -9.09 3.47
CA LEU A 165 -9.15 -7.76 4.05
C LEU A 165 -8.18 -7.84 5.22
N GLU A 166 -8.30 -8.85 6.07
CA GLU A 166 -7.46 -9.00 7.26
C GLU A 166 -5.98 -9.21 6.89
N VAL A 167 -5.68 -10.10 5.93
CA VAL A 167 -4.30 -10.34 5.48
C VAL A 167 -3.80 -9.26 4.50
N GLY A 168 -4.69 -8.72 3.66
CA GLY A 168 -4.36 -7.72 2.65
C GLY A 168 -4.10 -6.33 3.24
N LEU A 169 -4.76 -5.96 4.34
CA LEU A 169 -4.58 -4.69 5.02
C LEU A 169 -3.58 -4.73 6.18
N THR A 170 -3.07 -5.92 6.56
CA THR A 170 -2.03 -6.02 7.60
C THR A 170 -0.66 -5.64 7.05
N LEU A 171 -0.36 -4.34 7.09
CA LEU A 171 0.94 -3.80 6.69
C LEU A 171 2.07 -4.32 7.61
N ARG A 172 1.85 -4.32 8.93
CA ARG A 172 2.84 -4.72 9.93
C ARG A 172 2.89 -6.23 10.21
N GLY A 173 1.93 -7.03 9.74
CA GLY A 173 1.92 -8.48 10.04
C GLY A 173 1.69 -8.86 11.50
N ILE A 174 1.20 -7.95 12.34
CA ILE A 174 0.86 -8.28 13.74
C ILE A 174 -0.21 -9.37 13.73
N GLY A 175 0.03 -10.47 14.45
CA GLY A 175 -0.87 -11.63 14.48
C GLY A 175 -0.69 -12.61 13.31
N TRP A 176 0.29 -12.38 12.44
CA TRP A 176 0.63 -13.24 11.31
C TRP A 176 2.04 -13.82 11.43
N ASP A 177 2.26 -14.95 10.77
CA ASP A 177 3.56 -15.64 10.70
C ASP A 177 4.71 -14.74 10.24
N PHE A 178 4.49 -13.89 9.23
CA PHE A 178 5.50 -12.94 8.72
C PHE A 178 5.81 -11.78 9.67
N GLY A 179 5.01 -11.59 10.72
CA GLY A 179 5.27 -10.58 11.76
C GLY A 179 5.76 -11.17 13.08
N HIS A 180 6.02 -12.48 13.18
CA HIS A 180 6.37 -13.14 14.45
C HIS A 180 7.62 -12.56 15.13
N SER A 181 8.61 -12.11 14.35
CA SER A 181 9.85 -11.53 14.88
C SER A 181 9.80 -10.02 15.08
N LEU A 182 8.65 -9.37 14.83
CA LEU A 182 8.54 -7.93 15.00
C LEU A 182 8.36 -7.61 16.47
N TYR A 183 9.25 -6.76 16.99
CA TYR A 183 9.09 -6.21 18.32
C TYR A 183 7.80 -5.38 18.38
N VAL A 184 6.83 -5.89 19.13
CA VAL A 184 5.62 -5.13 19.46
C VAL A 184 5.93 -4.33 20.73
N PRO A 185 6.05 -3.01 20.65
CA PRO A 185 6.29 -2.20 21.83
C PRO A 185 5.15 -2.42 22.83
N LYS A 186 5.50 -2.56 24.11
CA LYS A 186 4.50 -2.64 25.18
C LYS A 186 3.56 -1.44 25.08
N SER A 187 2.25 -1.69 25.13
CA SER A 187 1.27 -0.61 25.11
C SER A 187 1.48 0.27 26.34
N THR A 188 1.83 1.53 26.13
CA THR A 188 1.85 2.57 27.17
C THR A 188 0.50 3.28 27.30
N ARG A 189 -0.47 2.93 26.44
CA ARG A 189 -1.79 3.56 26.44
C ARG A 189 -2.66 2.98 27.57
N PRO A 190 -3.49 3.80 28.21
CA PRO A 190 -4.42 3.33 29.22
C PRO A 190 -5.43 2.34 28.61
N SER A 191 -5.75 1.27 29.33
CA SER A 191 -6.71 0.24 28.91
C SER A 191 -8.17 0.73 29.01
N GLU A 192 -8.44 1.71 29.86
CA GLU A 192 -9.77 2.26 30.04
C GLU A 192 -10.22 3.04 28.80
N ARG A 193 -11.41 2.71 28.26
CA ARG A 193 -11.92 3.24 26.98
C ARG A 193 -11.89 4.77 26.90
N GLN A 194 -12.32 5.47 27.95
CA GLN A 194 -12.36 6.93 27.95
C GLN A 194 -10.95 7.53 27.95
N ALA A 195 -10.06 7.02 28.78
CA ALA A 195 -8.67 7.45 28.84
C ALA A 195 -7.94 7.16 27.52
N PHE A 196 -8.22 6.02 26.90
CA PHE A 196 -7.68 5.65 25.58
C PHE A 196 -8.10 6.63 24.49
N ILE A 197 -9.39 6.98 24.43
CA ILE A 197 -9.92 7.92 23.43
C ILE A 197 -9.30 9.29 23.62
N LYS A 198 -9.26 9.81 24.86
CA LYS A 198 -8.64 11.10 25.17
C LYS A 198 -7.16 11.13 24.79
N SER A 199 -6.41 10.09 25.17
CA SER A 199 -5.00 9.94 24.83
C SER A 199 -4.78 9.87 23.32
N THR A 200 -5.63 9.12 22.60
CA THR A 200 -5.54 8.97 21.14
C THR A 200 -5.83 10.28 20.42
N ILE A 201 -6.92 10.98 20.79
CA ILE A 201 -7.24 12.30 20.23
C ILE A 201 -6.10 13.28 20.47
N PHE A 202 -5.57 13.32 21.70
CA PHE A 202 -4.44 14.18 22.03
C PHE A 202 -3.20 13.89 21.19
N VAL A 203 -2.83 12.61 21.04
CA VAL A 203 -1.68 12.20 20.21
C VAL A 203 -1.91 12.55 18.73
N VAL A 204 -3.13 12.36 18.22
CA VAL A 204 -3.49 12.71 16.84
C VAL A 204 -3.36 14.22 16.62
N ILE A 205 -3.97 15.04 17.48
CA ILE A 205 -3.89 16.51 17.38
C ILE A 205 -2.42 16.96 17.46
N ARG A 206 -1.66 16.46 18.43
CA ARG A 206 -0.24 16.81 18.60
C ARG A 206 0.57 16.46 17.36
N ASN A 207 0.43 15.25 16.83
CA ASN A 207 1.18 14.82 15.64
C ASN A 207 0.75 15.60 14.40
N PHE A 208 -0.55 15.89 14.24
CA PHE A 208 -1.06 16.71 13.15
C PHE A 208 -0.45 18.12 13.19
N LEU A 209 -0.44 18.77 14.37
CA LEU A 209 0.19 20.08 14.54
C LEU A 209 1.69 20.05 14.26
N ILE A 210 2.41 19.00 14.67
CA ILE A 210 3.84 18.85 14.34
C ILE A 210 4.04 18.77 12.82
N VAL A 211 3.25 17.95 12.12
CA VAL A 211 3.33 17.81 10.67
C VAL A 211 2.99 19.13 9.97
N ASP A 212 1.94 19.83 10.40
CA ASP A 212 1.52 21.13 9.86
C ASP A 212 2.58 22.22 10.05
N VAL A 213 3.23 22.26 11.23
CA VAL A 213 4.36 23.15 11.48
C VAL A 213 5.54 22.81 10.59
N CYS A 214 5.90 21.52 10.45
CA CYS A 214 6.98 21.09 9.56
C CYS A 214 6.69 21.47 8.10
N ASP A 215 5.47 21.23 7.62
CA ASP A 215 5.03 21.58 6.26
C ASP A 215 5.05 23.10 6.04
N THR A 216 4.62 23.89 7.02
CA THR A 216 4.69 25.35 6.98
C THR A 216 6.14 25.83 6.91
N ILE A 217 7.04 25.28 7.72
CA ILE A 217 8.48 25.61 7.68
C ILE A 217 9.08 25.28 6.30
N ILE A 218 8.72 24.13 5.71
CA ILE A 218 9.16 23.76 4.36
C ILE A 218 8.64 24.75 3.30
N LYS A 219 7.41 25.23 3.43
CA LYS A 219 6.81 26.21 2.51
C LYS A 219 7.40 27.61 2.63
N LEU A 220 8.01 27.96 3.76
CA LEU A 220 8.71 29.24 3.94
C LEU A 220 10.07 29.29 3.22
N VAL A 221 10.57 28.14 2.74
CA VAL A 221 11.81 28.07 1.97
C VAL A 221 11.63 28.76 0.60
N PRO A 222 12.43 29.81 0.29
CA PRO A 222 12.35 30.48 -1.00
C PRO A 222 12.68 29.50 -2.14
N GLY A 223 11.86 29.52 -3.19
CA GLY A 223 12.03 28.65 -4.36
C GLY A 223 11.31 27.30 -4.27
N ILE A 224 10.79 26.91 -3.10
CA ILE A 224 9.83 25.79 -3.01
C ILE A 224 8.43 26.35 -3.28
N THR A 225 7.86 25.97 -4.42
CA THR A 225 6.48 26.32 -4.76
C THR A 225 5.58 25.09 -4.69
N PRO A 226 4.26 25.25 -4.48
CA PRO A 226 3.30 24.15 -4.57
C PRO A 226 3.30 23.44 -5.93
N MET A 227 3.81 24.09 -6.99
CA MET A 227 3.91 23.52 -8.34
C MET A 227 5.17 22.67 -8.55
N GLY A 228 5.98 22.52 -7.51
CA GLY A 228 7.32 21.97 -7.62
C GLY A 228 8.37 23.08 -7.64
N GLY A 229 9.40 22.88 -6.86
CA GLY A 229 10.57 23.74 -6.77
C GLY A 229 11.76 22.87 -6.42
N THR A 230 12.94 23.23 -6.93
CA THR A 230 14.15 22.51 -6.54
C THR A 230 14.51 22.91 -5.11
N ILE A 231 14.74 21.93 -4.25
CA ILE A 231 15.36 22.17 -2.92
C ILE A 231 16.79 22.71 -3.06
N PHE A 232 17.39 22.58 -4.24
CA PHE A 232 18.72 23.08 -4.52
C PHE A 232 18.65 24.54 -4.92
N LEU A 233 19.04 25.42 -4.00
CA LEU A 233 19.28 26.83 -4.30
C LEU A 233 20.61 26.96 -5.07
N PRO A 234 20.58 27.28 -6.37
CA PRO A 234 21.79 27.34 -7.19
C PRO A 234 22.76 28.43 -6.72
N SER A 235 22.28 29.42 -5.97
CA SER A 235 23.07 30.50 -5.39
C SER A 235 23.94 30.08 -4.20
N LEU A 236 23.70 28.91 -3.58
CA LEU A 236 24.51 28.43 -2.45
C LEU A 236 25.75 27.63 -2.92
N PRO A 237 26.88 27.72 -2.19
CA PRO A 237 28.05 26.86 -2.40
C PRO A 237 27.72 25.36 -2.27
N PHE A 238 28.45 24.49 -3.00
CA PHE A 238 28.13 23.06 -3.15
C PHE A 238 27.85 22.33 -1.82
N PHE A 239 28.66 22.54 -0.78
CA PHE A 239 28.46 21.90 0.52
C PHE A 239 27.24 22.43 1.29
N LEU A 240 26.92 23.72 1.14
CA LEU A 240 25.75 24.35 1.77
C LEU A 240 24.43 23.93 1.11
N ARG A 241 24.46 23.54 -0.18
CA ARG A 241 23.28 23.01 -0.91
C ARG A 241 22.70 21.73 -0.29
N TYR A 242 23.50 20.96 0.45
CA TYR A 242 23.08 19.70 1.06
C TYR A 242 22.96 19.76 2.58
N THR A 243 23.37 20.85 3.22
CA THR A 243 23.47 20.94 4.69
C THR A 243 22.54 21.97 5.33
N PHE A 244 22.09 22.99 4.61
CA PHE A 244 21.22 24.03 5.17
C PHE A 244 19.76 23.91 4.70
N PRO A 245 18.78 23.81 5.60
CA PRO A 245 17.46 24.39 5.33
C PRO A 245 17.65 25.91 5.23
N PRO A 246 17.10 26.57 4.20
CA PRO A 246 17.48 27.95 3.89
C PRO A 246 17.10 28.94 5.00
N PRO A 247 17.92 29.98 5.20
CA PRO A 247 17.66 30.98 6.23
C PRO A 247 16.47 31.86 5.82
N CYS A 248 15.57 32.10 6.78
CA CYS A 248 14.56 33.15 6.69
C CYS A 248 15.28 34.51 6.68
N THR A 249 15.46 35.12 5.50
CA THR A 249 15.82 36.53 5.40
C THR A 249 14.52 37.34 5.37
N SER A 250 14.25 38.03 6.48
CA SER A 250 13.16 38.99 6.70
C SER A 250 13.27 40.24 5.83
#